data_AF-A0A924HTR1-F1
#
_entry.id   AF-A0A924HTR1-F1
#
_cell.length_a   1.000
_cell.length_b   1.000
_cell.length_c   1.000
_cell.angle_alpha   90.00
_cell.angle_beta   90.00
_cell.angle_gamma   90.00
#
_symmetry.space_group_name_H-M   'P 1'
#
loop_
_entity.id
_entity.type
_entity.pdbx_description
1 polymer ?
#
loop_
_entity_poly.entity_id
_entity_poly.type
_entity_poly.pdbx_seq_one_letter_code
_entity_poly.pdbx_strand_id
1 'polypeptide(L)'
;MNIIPLKVSATLNDAYRKQSLTAEQIAVFKQNLSILFSRTNDAESEEYNKNIISNFLKDTYYKGLHEINTNERKDLVIHDGPKASDAVGVIIEAKKPGNKAEMISVQKPNAKALHELVHYYLQERIYKNNTYIKYLIATNVYDWFVFDA
;
A
#
# COMPACT_ATOMS: atom_id res chain seq x y z
N MET A 1 -18.86 -6.24 -9.56
CA MET A 1 -18.32 -4.89 -9.32
C MET A 1 -17.82 -4.35 -10.65
N ASN A 2 -18.25 -3.15 -11.06
CA ASN A 2 -17.81 -2.50 -12.29
C ASN A 2 -16.98 -1.27 -11.90
N ILE A 3 -15.70 -1.22 -12.29
CA ILE A 3 -14.84 -0.06 -12.02
C ILE A 3 -14.93 0.89 -13.21
N ILE A 4 -15.33 2.14 -12.97
CA ILE A 4 -15.37 3.19 -13.98
C ILE A 4 -14.13 4.06 -13.79
N PRO A 5 -13.14 4.03 -14.73
CA PRO A 5 -11.97 4.88 -14.63
C PRO A 5 -12.35 6.36 -14.76
N LEU A 6 -11.87 7.17 -13.82
CA LEU A 6 -12.04 8.62 -13.84
C LEU A 6 -10.71 9.30 -14.13
N LYS A 7 -10.77 10.50 -14.71
CA LYS A 7 -9.57 11.34 -14.91
C LYS A 7 -9.02 11.77 -13.56
N VAL A 8 -7.69 11.88 -13.44
CA VAL A 8 -7.03 12.35 -12.21
C VAL A 8 -7.57 13.70 -11.74
N SER A 9 -7.85 14.62 -12.67
CA SER A 9 -8.42 15.93 -12.37
C SER A 9 -9.83 15.89 -11.76
N ALA A 10 -10.54 14.76 -11.87
CA ALA A 10 -11.86 14.54 -11.32
C ALA A 10 -11.85 13.73 -10.02
N THR A 11 -10.70 13.16 -9.62
CA THR A 11 -10.59 12.27 -8.45
C THR A 11 -9.66 12.79 -7.37
N LEU A 12 -8.67 13.63 -7.70
CA LEU A 12 -7.75 14.17 -6.71
C LEU A 12 -8.47 15.23 -5.86
N ASN A 13 -8.44 15.08 -4.53
CA ASN A 13 -8.98 16.11 -3.63
C ASN A 13 -8.24 17.43 -3.87
N ASP A 14 -8.97 18.52 -4.10
CA ASP A 14 -8.39 19.84 -4.38
C ASP A 14 -7.52 20.38 -3.24
N ALA A 15 -7.68 19.86 -2.02
CA ALA A 15 -6.79 20.15 -0.90
C ALA A 15 -5.33 19.74 -1.17
N TYR A 16 -5.08 18.68 -1.94
CA TYR A 16 -3.72 18.25 -2.29
C TYR A 16 -3.00 19.27 -3.19
N ARG A 17 -3.74 20.08 -3.98
CA ARG A 17 -3.14 21.17 -4.77
C ARG A 17 -2.52 22.27 -3.89
N LYS A 18 -2.97 22.36 -2.63
CA LYS A 18 -2.49 23.35 -1.66
C LYS A 18 -1.30 22.86 -0.84
N GLN A 19 -0.96 21.57 -0.93
CA GLN A 19 0.23 21.05 -0.26
C GLN A 19 1.48 21.45 -1.04
N SER A 20 2.41 22.13 -0.38
CA SER A 20 3.70 22.46 -0.98
C SER A 20 4.58 21.22 -1.02
N LEU A 21 5.11 20.89 -2.21
CA LEU A 21 6.14 19.89 -2.40
C LEU A 21 7.46 20.59 -2.71
N THR A 22 8.49 20.31 -1.92
CA THR A 22 9.83 20.86 -2.19
C THR A 22 10.51 20.09 -3.32
N ALA A 23 11.46 20.74 -4.00
CA ALA A 23 12.28 20.08 -5.01
C ALA A 23 13.05 18.88 -4.42
N GLU A 24 13.47 18.98 -3.16
CA GLU A 24 14.14 17.91 -2.43
C GLU A 24 13.22 16.70 -2.20
N GLN A 25 11.98 16.91 -1.75
CA GLN A 25 11.00 15.83 -1.58
C GLN A 25 10.73 15.10 -2.91
N ILE A 26 10.60 15.86 -4.00
CA ILE A 26 10.42 15.30 -5.35
C ILE A 26 11.66 14.50 -5.78
N ALA A 27 12.86 14.99 -5.50
CA ALA A 27 14.11 14.32 -5.85
C ALA A 27 14.26 12.99 -5.09
N VAL A 28 14.00 12.99 -3.77
CA VAL A 28 14.02 11.78 -2.93
C VAL A 28 13.00 10.76 -3.43
N PHE A 29 11.77 11.19 -3.71
CA PHE A 29 10.74 10.30 -4.27
C PHE A 29 11.19 9.67 -5.59
N LYS A 30 11.70 10.47 -6.53
CA LYS A 30 12.18 9.96 -7.83
C LYS A 30 13.32 8.96 -7.66
N GLN A 31 14.28 9.25 -6.80
CA GLN A 31 15.39 8.36 -6.51
C GLN A 31 14.90 7.02 -5.96
N ASN A 32 14.06 7.06 -4.92
CA ASN A 32 13.57 5.84 -4.29
C ASN A 32 12.61 5.05 -5.19
N LEU A 33 11.83 5.73 -6.03
CA LEU A 33 10.99 5.09 -7.04
C LEU A 33 11.85 4.37 -8.09
N SER A 34 12.96 4.98 -8.51
CA SER A 34 13.92 4.31 -9.40
C SER A 34 14.57 3.09 -8.75
N ILE A 35 14.83 3.13 -7.44
CA ILE A 35 15.37 2.00 -6.69
C ILE A 35 14.33 0.89 -6.54
N LEU A 36 13.06 1.23 -6.30
CA LEU A 36 11.95 0.28 -6.27
C LEU A 36 11.93 -0.52 -7.58
N PHE A 37 11.84 0.15 -8.72
CA PHE A 37 11.75 -0.52 -10.01
C PHE A 37 13.02 -1.27 -10.42
N SER A 38 14.22 -0.79 -10.08
CA SER A 38 15.46 -1.50 -10.42
C SER A 38 15.65 -2.78 -9.61
N ARG A 39 15.01 -2.87 -8.45
CA ARG A 39 15.08 -4.06 -7.58
C ARG A 39 13.91 -5.00 -7.76
N THR A 40 12.76 -4.53 -8.24
CA THR A 40 11.60 -5.39 -8.50
C THR A 40 11.98 -6.50 -9.46
N ASN A 41 11.63 -7.73 -9.08
CA ASN A 41 11.94 -8.91 -9.88
C ASN A 41 10.72 -9.83 -9.94
N ASP A 42 10.16 -9.94 -11.14
CA ASP A 42 8.97 -10.74 -11.42
C ASP A 42 9.23 -12.26 -11.31
N ALA A 43 10.48 -12.70 -11.34
CA ALA A 43 10.84 -14.10 -11.13
C ALA A 43 10.90 -14.47 -9.63
N GLU A 44 11.16 -13.49 -8.77
CA GLU A 44 11.34 -13.69 -7.33
C GLU A 44 10.03 -13.97 -6.58
N SER A 45 10.15 -14.30 -5.29
CA SER A 45 9.00 -14.55 -4.42
C SER A 45 8.18 -13.27 -4.15
N GLU A 46 6.95 -13.46 -3.68
CA GLU A 46 6.13 -12.37 -3.15
C GLU A 46 6.81 -11.69 -1.96
N GLU A 47 7.44 -12.48 -1.07
CA GLU A 47 8.21 -11.99 0.08
C GLU A 47 9.38 -11.09 -0.32
N TYR A 48 10.08 -11.42 -1.40
CA TYR A 48 11.14 -10.57 -1.92
C TYR A 48 10.61 -9.18 -2.31
N ASN A 49 9.52 -9.15 -3.09
CA ASN A 49 8.94 -7.89 -3.57
C ASN A 49 8.29 -7.10 -2.43
N LYS A 50 7.71 -7.76 -1.41
CA LYS A 50 7.23 -7.11 -0.17
C LYS A 50 8.33 -6.34 0.55
N ASN A 51 9.52 -6.92 0.68
CA ASN A 51 10.65 -6.23 1.30
C ASN A 51 11.06 -4.97 0.53
N ILE A 52 10.98 -4.99 -0.81
CA ILE A 52 11.31 -3.82 -1.63
C ILE A 52 10.24 -2.72 -1.44
N ILE A 53 8.95 -3.08 -1.42
CA ILE A 53 7.86 -2.14 -1.14
C ILE A 53 8.04 -1.50 0.25
N SER A 54 8.33 -2.31 1.28
CA SER A 54 8.57 -1.82 2.64
C SER A 54 9.73 -0.82 2.70
N ASN A 55 10.86 -1.14 2.04
CA ASN A 55 12.01 -0.24 1.97
C ASN A 55 11.67 1.06 1.25
N PHE A 56 10.97 0.99 0.10
CA PHE A 56 10.53 2.18 -0.63
C PHE A 56 9.68 3.10 0.25
N LEU A 57 8.70 2.57 0.97
CA LEU A 57 7.83 3.36 1.85
C LEU A 57 8.61 3.97 3.03
N LYS A 58 9.49 3.19 3.67
CA LYS A 58 10.35 3.66 4.76
C LYS A 58 11.24 4.80 4.29
N ASP A 59 12.08 4.55 3.29
CA ASP A 59 13.11 5.48 2.86
C ASP A 59 12.54 6.73 2.17
N THR A 60 11.28 6.69 1.70
CA THR A 60 10.63 7.84 1.07
C THR A 60 9.85 8.70 2.06
N TYR A 61 9.13 8.11 3.01
CA TYR A 61 8.15 8.85 3.82
C TYR A 61 8.14 8.51 5.31
N TYR A 62 8.36 7.25 5.67
CA TYR A 62 7.90 6.76 6.98
C TYR A 62 9.01 6.41 7.98
N LYS A 63 10.28 6.42 7.56
CA LYS A 63 11.42 6.04 8.41
C LYS A 63 11.48 6.87 9.70
N GLY A 64 11.41 6.19 10.84
CA GLY A 64 11.44 6.80 12.17
C GLY A 64 10.13 7.47 12.61
N LEU A 65 9.14 7.57 11.72
CA LEU A 65 7.83 8.16 12.00
C LEU A 65 6.76 7.09 12.19
N HIS A 66 6.76 6.07 11.33
CA HIS A 66 5.81 4.98 11.33
C HIS A 66 6.54 3.64 11.15
N GLU A 67 6.20 2.65 11.99
CA GLU A 67 6.71 1.30 11.79
C GLU A 67 6.00 0.63 10.61
N ILE A 68 6.79 -0.01 9.74
CA ILE A 68 6.29 -0.79 8.61
C ILE A 68 6.86 -2.19 8.69
N ASN A 69 5.98 -3.18 8.86
CA ASN A 69 6.36 -4.57 9.05
C ASN A 69 5.24 -5.53 8.64
N THR A 70 5.55 -6.82 8.60
CA THR A 70 4.53 -7.87 8.61
C THR A 70 3.76 -7.83 9.94
N ASN A 71 2.50 -8.26 9.94
CA ASN A 71 1.71 -8.36 11.17
C ASN A 71 0.77 -9.56 11.11
N GLU A 72 1.09 -10.61 11.88
CA GLU A 72 0.40 -11.90 11.85
C GLU A 72 0.43 -12.53 10.44
N ARG A 73 -0.71 -12.55 9.75
CA ARG A 73 -0.86 -13.05 8.37
C ARG A 73 -0.91 -11.94 7.33
N LYS A 74 -0.90 -10.68 7.76
CA LYS A 74 -0.95 -9.51 6.87
C LYS A 74 0.44 -9.30 6.29
N ASP A 75 0.49 -9.10 4.99
CA ASP A 75 1.74 -8.92 4.24
C ASP A 75 2.56 -7.74 4.75
N LEU A 76 1.96 -6.55 4.78
CA LEU A 76 2.56 -5.36 5.38
C LEU A 76 1.48 -4.53 6.07
N VAL A 77 1.86 -3.88 7.16
CA VAL A 77 1.07 -2.84 7.80
C VAL A 77 1.92 -1.59 8.01
N ILE A 78 1.27 -0.42 8.00
CA ILE A 78 1.85 0.83 8.50
C ILE A 78 1.17 1.13 9.83
N HIS A 79 1.93 1.17 10.91
CA HIS A 79 1.45 1.52 12.23
C HIS A 79 1.25 3.04 12.36
N ASP A 80 0.31 3.50 13.18
CA ASP A 80 0.06 4.92 13.46
C ASP A 80 1.03 5.50 14.49
N GLY A 81 2.30 5.11 14.36
CA GLY A 81 3.41 5.50 15.21
C GLY A 81 4.65 4.65 14.94
N PRO A 82 5.80 4.99 15.55
CA PRO A 82 7.09 4.39 15.23
C PRO A 82 7.29 2.99 15.85
N LYS A 83 6.32 2.43 16.56
CA LYS A 83 6.44 1.13 17.24
C LYS A 83 5.44 0.12 16.66
N ALA A 84 5.85 -1.15 16.64
CA ALA A 84 4.96 -2.26 16.29
C ALA A 84 3.77 -2.46 17.26
N SER A 85 3.82 -1.83 18.45
CA SER A 85 2.72 -1.79 19.42
C SER A 85 1.67 -0.71 19.13
N ASP A 86 1.99 0.25 18.25
CA ASP A 86 1.05 1.31 17.88
C ASP A 86 -0.05 0.73 16.98
N ALA A 87 -1.22 1.39 16.91
CA ALA A 87 -2.37 0.85 16.17
C ALA A 87 -2.04 0.67 14.67
N VAL A 88 -2.62 -0.34 14.03
CA VAL A 88 -2.49 -0.51 12.57
C VAL A 88 -3.33 0.57 11.89
N GLY A 89 -2.67 1.44 11.11
CA GLY A 89 -3.31 2.53 10.37
C GLY A 89 -3.50 2.25 8.88
N VAL A 90 -2.66 1.41 8.28
CA VAL A 90 -2.79 0.97 6.88
C VAL A 90 -2.50 -0.52 6.79
N ILE A 91 -3.30 -1.25 6.01
CA ILE A 91 -3.04 -2.65 5.65
C ILE A 91 -2.67 -2.70 4.18
N ILE A 92 -1.60 -3.38 3.85
CA ILE A 92 -1.11 -3.54 2.47
C ILE A 92 -1.03 -5.03 2.16
N GLU A 93 -1.76 -5.43 1.12
CA GLU A 93 -1.69 -6.76 0.51
C GLU A 93 -0.84 -6.67 -0.76
N ALA A 94 0.27 -7.41 -0.81
CA ALA A 94 1.23 -7.30 -1.89
C ALA A 94 1.23 -8.60 -2.69
N LYS A 95 0.91 -8.51 -3.98
CA LYS A 95 0.97 -9.66 -4.88
C LYS A 95 2.23 -9.65 -5.71
N LYS A 96 2.72 -10.85 -6.05
CA LYS A 96 3.77 -11.00 -7.05
C LYS A 96 3.38 -10.29 -8.36
N PRO A 97 4.27 -9.49 -8.99
CA PRO A 97 3.94 -8.73 -10.20
C PRO A 97 3.34 -9.57 -11.35
N GLY A 98 3.86 -10.77 -11.56
CA GLY A 98 3.36 -11.72 -12.57
C GLY A 98 2.03 -12.40 -12.22
N ASN A 99 1.54 -12.31 -10.98
CA ASN A 99 0.34 -13.01 -10.52
C ASN A 99 -0.94 -12.20 -10.80
N LYS A 100 -1.30 -12.10 -12.07
CA LYS A 100 -2.52 -11.39 -12.52
C LYS A 100 -3.82 -12.06 -12.09
N ALA A 101 -3.78 -13.33 -11.69
CA ALA A 101 -4.98 -14.08 -11.31
C ALA A 101 -5.51 -13.65 -9.93
N GLU A 102 -4.61 -13.33 -9.00
CA GLU A 102 -4.93 -12.95 -7.62
C GLU A 102 -4.99 -11.44 -7.39
N MET A 103 -4.38 -10.65 -8.28
CA MET A 103 -4.34 -9.18 -8.21
C MET A 103 -5.64 -8.53 -8.73
N ILE A 104 -6.00 -7.38 -8.14
CA ILE A 104 -7.13 -6.54 -8.56
C ILE A 104 -6.81 -5.92 -9.93
N SER A 105 -7.81 -5.84 -10.82
CA SER A 105 -7.73 -5.04 -12.05
C SER A 105 -9.08 -4.38 -12.35
N VAL A 106 -9.10 -3.41 -13.26
CA VAL A 106 -10.35 -2.78 -13.71
C VAL A 106 -11.34 -3.81 -14.25
N GLN A 107 -10.85 -4.82 -14.97
CA GLN A 107 -11.66 -5.89 -15.58
C GLN A 107 -12.04 -6.99 -14.57
N LYS A 108 -11.17 -7.26 -13.60
CA LYS A 108 -11.38 -8.27 -12.55
C LYS A 108 -11.14 -7.66 -11.18
N PRO A 109 -12.09 -6.85 -10.69
CA PRO A 109 -11.88 -6.15 -9.43
C PRO A 109 -12.19 -7.04 -8.21
N ASN A 110 -12.99 -8.09 -8.41
CA ASN A 110 -13.26 -9.12 -7.41
C ASN A 110 -12.16 -10.20 -7.45
N ALA A 111 -11.00 -9.90 -6.88
CA ALA A 111 -9.82 -10.76 -6.87
C ALA A 111 -9.43 -11.15 -5.43
N LYS A 112 -8.53 -12.13 -5.29
CA LYS A 112 -8.10 -12.67 -3.99
C LYS A 112 -7.53 -11.57 -3.09
N ALA A 113 -6.71 -10.66 -3.63
CA ALA A 113 -6.14 -9.55 -2.88
C ALA A 113 -7.23 -8.65 -2.25
N LEU A 114 -8.38 -8.46 -2.91
CA LEU A 114 -9.50 -7.73 -2.33
C LEU A 114 -10.11 -8.50 -1.14
N HIS A 115 -10.27 -9.82 -1.27
CA HIS A 115 -10.83 -10.66 -0.21
C HIS A 115 -9.93 -10.69 1.01
N GLU A 116 -8.61 -10.79 0.81
CA GLU A 116 -7.62 -10.73 1.87
C GLU A 116 -7.65 -9.39 2.61
N LEU A 117 -7.71 -8.26 1.87
CA LEU A 117 -7.87 -6.94 2.49
C LEU A 117 -9.15 -6.81 3.30
N VAL A 118 -10.30 -7.26 2.77
CA VAL A 118 -11.58 -7.22 3.51
C VAL A 118 -11.51 -8.10 4.75
N HIS A 119 -10.94 -9.30 4.64
CA HIS A 119 -10.74 -10.20 5.78
C HIS A 119 -9.91 -9.51 6.86
N TYR A 120 -8.74 -8.96 6.51
CA TYR A 120 -7.84 -8.34 7.47
C TYR A 120 -8.40 -7.06 8.08
N TYR A 121 -9.15 -6.27 7.29
CA TYR A 121 -9.90 -5.13 7.81
C TYR A 121 -10.91 -5.56 8.87
N LEU A 122 -11.74 -6.57 8.58
CA LEU A 122 -12.73 -7.07 9.53
C LEU A 122 -12.07 -7.63 10.79
N GLN A 123 -10.91 -8.27 10.67
CA GLN A 123 -10.16 -8.75 11.83
C GLN A 123 -9.72 -7.62 12.76
N GLU A 124 -9.13 -6.56 12.22
CA GLU A 124 -8.71 -5.41 12.99
C GLU A 124 -9.92 -4.65 13.56
N ARG A 125 -10.91 -4.35 12.71
CA ARG A 125 -12.06 -3.52 13.07
C ARG A 125 -13.00 -4.19 14.08
N ILE A 126 -13.30 -5.48 13.89
CA ILE A 126 -14.32 -6.20 14.68
C ILE A 126 -13.68 -6.95 15.85
N TYR A 127 -12.63 -7.75 15.62
CA TYR A 127 -12.09 -8.59 16.69
C TYR A 127 -11.08 -7.86 17.58
N LYS A 128 -10.36 -6.87 17.03
CA LYS A 128 -9.40 -6.06 17.80
C LYS A 128 -9.92 -4.67 18.17
N ASN A 129 -11.15 -4.32 17.75
CA ASN A 129 -11.75 -2.99 17.95
C ASN A 129 -10.85 -1.83 17.49
N ASN A 130 -10.02 -2.06 16.46
CA ASN A 130 -9.13 -1.04 15.93
C ASN A 130 -9.92 -0.07 15.04
N THR A 131 -10.05 1.17 15.51
CA THR A 131 -10.74 2.25 14.80
C THR A 131 -9.82 3.19 14.02
N TYR A 132 -8.51 2.89 14.00
CA TYR A 132 -7.47 3.75 13.42
C TYR A 132 -7.11 3.42 11.97
N ILE A 133 -7.68 2.37 11.37
CA ILE A 133 -7.40 2.04 9.96
C ILE A 133 -7.91 3.17 9.08
N LYS A 134 -7.01 3.77 8.31
CA LYS A 134 -7.25 4.86 7.36
C LYS A 134 -7.41 4.32 5.95
N TYR A 135 -6.55 3.37 5.56
CA TYR A 135 -6.50 2.86 4.20
C TYR A 135 -6.23 1.35 4.12
N LEU A 136 -6.76 0.73 3.08
CA LEU A 136 -6.40 -0.60 2.62
C LEU A 136 -5.75 -0.47 1.24
N ILE A 137 -4.64 -1.18 1.01
CA ILE A 137 -3.88 -1.08 -0.24
C ILE A 137 -3.63 -2.47 -0.81
N ALA A 138 -3.98 -2.67 -2.09
CA ALA A 138 -3.51 -3.82 -2.86
C ALA A 138 -2.48 -3.34 -3.88
N THR A 139 -1.33 -4.00 -3.96
CA THR A 139 -0.30 -3.64 -4.95
C THR A 139 0.44 -4.85 -5.49
N ASN A 140 0.91 -4.74 -6.74
CA ASN A 140 1.86 -5.67 -7.35
C ASN A 140 3.15 -4.93 -7.75
N VAL A 141 3.50 -3.87 -7.01
CA VAL A 141 4.52 -2.84 -7.31
C VAL A 141 4.12 -1.84 -8.39
N TYR A 142 3.56 -2.32 -9.51
CA TYR A 142 3.25 -1.46 -10.67
C TYR A 142 1.88 -0.80 -10.55
N ASP A 143 0.89 -1.58 -10.15
CA ASP A 143 -0.48 -1.15 -9.90
C ASP A 143 -0.70 -0.97 -8.39
N TRP A 144 -1.38 0.12 -8.03
CA TRP A 144 -1.72 0.45 -6.64
C TRP A 144 -3.22 0.75 -6.56
N PHE A 145 -3.94 -0.05 -5.79
CA PHE A 145 -5.35 0.16 -5.48
C PHE A 145 -5.44 0.57 -4.01
N VAL A 146 -5.90 1.79 -3.77
CA VAL A 146 -6.04 2.36 -2.41
C VAL A 146 -7.52 2.55 -2.12
N PHE A 147 -7.97 2.03 -0.98
CA PHE A 147 -9.35 2.12 -0.51
C PHE A 147 -9.39 2.85 0.83
N ASP A 148 -10.34 3.77 0.98
CA ASP A 148 -10.71 4.31 2.29
C ASP A 148 -11.33 3.19 3.15
N ALA A 149 -11.04 3.20 4.46
CA ALA A 149 -11.42 2.15 5.42
C ALA A 149 -12.55 2.57 6.38
#